data_AF-A0A966Y7N8-F1
#
_entry.id   AF-A0A966Y7N8-F1
#
_cell.length_a   1.000
_cell.length_b   1.000
_cell.length_c   1.000
_cell.angle_alpha   90.00
_cell.angle_beta   90.00
_cell.angle_gamma   90.00
#
_symmetry.space_group_name_H-M   'P 1'
#
loop_
_entity.id
_entity.type
_entity.pdbx_description
1 polymer ?
#
loop_
_entity_poly.entity_id
_entity_poly.type
_entity_poly.pdbx_seq_one_letter_code
_entity_poly.pdbx_strand_id
1 'polypeptide(L)'
;PSDNRQEAAKKITEAAGAKLIEMMTLRGAYDFIAIVEGPNFETAAGMKMLMEATGTIKDMTIMESVDFNKAAEIASKAAASYRPVGK
;
A
#
# COMPACT_ATOMS: atom_id res chain seq x y z
N PRO A 1 7.58 20.55 14.00
CA PRO A 1 8.09 19.46 14.88
C PRO A 1 9.35 18.86 14.25
N SER A 2 10.46 18.87 14.99
CA SER A 2 11.83 18.57 14.52
C SER A 2 12.16 17.08 14.44
N ASP A 3 11.22 16.19 14.76
CA ASP A 3 11.37 14.77 14.48
C ASP A 3 11.06 14.53 13.01
N ASN A 4 12.11 14.22 12.24
CA ASN A 4 11.99 13.99 10.81
C ASN A 4 11.19 12.69 10.58
N ARG A 5 9.86 12.80 10.53
CA ARG A 5 8.92 11.68 10.34
C ARG A 5 9.28 10.82 9.12
N GLN A 6 9.88 11.42 8.10
CA GLN A 6 10.39 10.72 6.93
C GLN A 6 11.59 9.82 7.25
N GLU A 7 12.49 10.24 8.14
CA GLU A 7 13.61 9.41 8.59
C GLU A 7 13.11 8.24 9.46
N ALA A 8 12.14 8.49 10.33
CA ALA A 8 11.51 7.44 11.12
C ALA A 8 10.77 6.42 10.24
N ALA A 9 9.98 6.89 9.27
CA ALA A 9 9.31 6.04 8.29
C ALA A 9 10.32 5.21 7.48
N LYS A 10 11.43 5.83 7.05
CA LYS A 10 12.52 5.13 6.33
C LYS A 10 13.10 3.99 7.17
N LYS A 11 13.50 4.26 8.43
CA LYS A 11 14.09 3.24 9.31
C LYS A 11 13.16 2.05 9.54
N ILE A 12 11.87 2.31 9.80
CA ILE A 12 10.89 1.23 10.04
C ILE A 12 10.65 0.43 8.76
N THR A 13 10.56 1.11 7.62
CA THR A 13 10.37 0.45 6.31
C THR A 13 11.55 -0.45 5.97
N GLU A 14 12.78 0.03 6.17
CA GLU A 14 14.00 -0.74 5.94
C GLU A 14 14.13 -1.93 6.92
N ALA A 15 13.75 -1.74 8.19
CA ALA A 15 13.73 -2.84 9.18
C ALA A 15 12.72 -3.93 8.82
N ALA A 16 11.64 -3.60 8.10
CA ALA A 16 10.67 -4.57 7.58
C ALA A 16 11.13 -5.24 6.27
N GLY A 17 12.33 -4.93 5.76
CA GLY A 17 12.84 -5.47 4.50
C GLY A 17 12.24 -4.81 3.24
N ALA A 18 11.67 -3.62 3.39
CA ALA A 18 11.12 -2.83 2.30
C ALA A 18 11.91 -1.53 2.08
N LYS A 19 11.59 -0.81 1.01
CA LYS A 19 12.20 0.47 0.65
C LYS A 19 11.14 1.56 0.61
N LEU A 20 11.37 2.65 1.35
CA LEU A 20 10.57 3.87 1.23
C LEU A 20 10.92 4.57 -0.08
N ILE A 21 9.96 4.69 -0.99
CA ILE A 21 10.11 5.39 -2.28
C ILE A 21 9.82 6.87 -2.11
N GLU A 22 8.68 7.18 -1.49
CA GLU A 22 8.22 8.56 -1.33
C GLU A 22 7.31 8.67 -0.10
N MET A 23 7.29 9.85 0.52
CA MET A 23 6.34 10.20 1.57
C MET A 23 5.91 11.63 1.37
N MET A 24 4.60 11.88 1.41
CA MET A 24 4.03 13.22 1.21
C MET A 24 2.88 13.45 2.18
N THR A 25 2.76 14.66 2.69
CA THR A 25 1.60 15.11 3.48
C THR A 25 0.40 15.34 2.57
N LEU A 26 -0.78 14.98 3.04
CA LEU A 26 -2.00 15.11 2.26
C LEU A 26 -2.94 16.16 2.86
N ARG A 27 -3.81 16.72 2.02
CA ARG A 27 -5.00 17.45 2.46
C ARG A 27 -6.21 16.55 2.24
N GLY A 28 -6.93 16.19 3.30
CA GLY A 28 -8.11 15.33 3.22
C GLY A 28 -8.31 14.50 4.47
N ALA A 29 -8.85 13.29 4.31
CA ALA A 29 -9.15 12.37 5.41
C ALA A 29 -7.91 11.69 6.03
N TYR A 30 -6.76 11.79 5.37
CA TYR A 30 -5.49 11.21 5.83
C TYR A 30 -4.43 12.30 5.96
N ASP A 31 -3.51 12.14 6.91
CA ASP A 31 -2.43 13.10 7.17
C ASP A 31 -1.28 12.99 6.15
N PHE A 32 -1.00 11.78 5.66
CA PHE A 32 0.08 11.51 4.71
C PHE A 32 -0.16 10.20 3.94
N ILE A 33 0.62 10.01 2.87
CA ILE A 33 0.79 8.75 2.17
C ILE A 33 2.27 8.43 2.06
N ALA A 34 2.61 7.16 2.16
CA ALA A 34 3.95 6.64 1.91
C ALA A 34 3.87 5.58 0.80
N ILE A 35 4.72 5.73 -0.22
CA ILE A 35 4.92 4.75 -1.28
C ILE A 35 6.09 3.88 -0.85
N VAL A 36 5.84 2.58 -0.73
CA VAL A 36 6.82 1.60 -0.28
C VAL A 36 6.92 0.49 -1.30
N GLU A 37 8.14 0.09 -1.61
CA GLU A 37 8.45 -1.09 -2.42
C GLU A 37 8.86 -2.23 -1.48
N GLY A 38 8.05 -3.29 -1.43
CA GLY A 38 8.28 -4.47 -0.59
C GLY A 38 8.14 -5.76 -1.40
N PRO A 39 8.65 -6.89 -0.88
CA PRO A 39 8.65 -8.17 -1.60
C PRO A 39 7.25 -8.80 -1.72
N ASN A 40 6.33 -8.48 -0.81
CA ASN A 40 4.98 -9.03 -0.75
C ASN A 40 4.04 -8.18 0.13
N PHE A 41 2.76 -8.54 0.15
CA PHE A 41 1.74 -7.90 0.98
C PHE A 41 2.02 -8.04 2.48
N GLU A 42 2.56 -9.18 2.92
CA GLU A 42 2.86 -9.48 4.32
C GLU A 42 3.84 -8.48 4.92
N THR A 43 4.80 -7.96 4.14
CA THR A 43 5.69 -6.88 4.58
C THR A 43 4.90 -5.62 4.95
N ALA A 44 3.94 -5.21 4.11
CA ALA A 44 3.09 -4.05 4.40
C ALA A 44 2.13 -4.30 5.58
N ALA A 45 1.54 -5.49 5.65
CA ALA A 45 0.65 -5.89 6.74
C ALA A 45 1.37 -5.92 8.09
N GLY A 46 2.60 -6.45 8.13
CA GLY A 46 3.44 -6.47 9.33
C GLY A 46 3.79 -5.06 9.83
N MET A 47 4.14 -4.15 8.93
CA MET A 47 4.36 -2.74 9.27
C MET A 47 3.10 -2.10 9.85
N LYS A 48 1.94 -2.31 9.22
CA LYS A 48 0.66 -1.81 9.72
C LYS A 48 0.38 -2.31 11.13
N MET A 49 0.47 -3.63 11.35
CA MET A 49 0.24 -4.24 12.67
C MET A 49 1.14 -3.62 13.74
N LEU A 50 2.43 -3.45 13.44
CA LEU A 50 3.37 -2.83 14.37
C LEU A 50 3.00 -1.38 14.68
N MET A 51 2.78 -0.57 13.65
CA MET A 51 2.54 0.87 13.80
C MET A 51 1.21 1.19 14.50
N GLU A 52 0.17 0.38 14.25
CA GLU A 52 -1.11 0.51 14.96
C GLU A 52 -1.00 0.00 16.40
N ALA A 53 -0.28 -1.11 16.65
CA ALA A 53 -0.08 -1.64 18.00
C ALA A 53 0.73 -0.69 18.91
N THR A 54 1.69 0.05 18.35
CA THR A 54 2.45 1.07 19.11
C THR A 54 1.73 2.40 19.23
N GLY A 55 0.60 2.58 18.53
CA GLY A 55 -0.12 3.86 18.45
C GLY A 55 0.64 4.95 17.68
N THR A 56 1.68 4.59 16.91
CA THR A 56 2.47 5.56 16.12
C THR A 56 1.65 6.12 14.97
N ILE A 57 0.84 5.27 14.34
CA ILE A 57 -0.10 5.63 13.28
C ILE A 57 -1.44 4.98 13.60
N LYS A 58 -2.53 5.68 13.31
CA LYS A 58 -3.88 5.18 13.47
C LYS A 58 -4.57 5.11 12.10
N ASP A 59 -5.47 4.14 11.93
CA ASP A 59 -6.32 3.98 10.75
C ASP A 59 -5.51 3.83 9.44
N MET A 60 -4.42 3.06 9.49
CA MET A 60 -3.56 2.86 8.33
C MET A 60 -4.28 2.01 7.28
N THR A 61 -4.36 2.52 6.06
CA THR A 61 -4.93 1.78 4.92
C THR A 61 -3.82 1.33 3.98
N ILE A 62 -3.78 0.04 3.68
CA ILE A 62 -2.85 -0.53 2.70
C ILE A 62 -3.51 -0.46 1.32
N MET A 63 -2.79 0.07 0.35
CA MET A 63 -3.19 0.12 -1.05
C MET A 63 -2.09 -0.57 -1.86
N GLU A 64 -2.46 -1.52 -2.72
CA GLU A 64 -1.52 -2.17 -3.62
C GLU A 64 -1.53 -1.50 -4.99
N SER A 65 -0.36 -1.36 -5.61
CA SER A 65 -0.26 -0.91 -6.99
C SER A 65 -0.87 -1.94 -7.92
N VAL A 66 -1.80 -1.52 -8.78
CA VAL A 66 -2.46 -2.40 -9.75
C VAL A 66 -1.93 -2.14 -11.14
N ASP A 67 -1.55 -3.21 -11.86
CA ASP A 67 -1.27 -3.16 -13.28
C ASP A 67 -2.59 -3.25 -14.07
N PHE A 68 -3.11 -2.08 -14.46
CA PHE A 68 -4.37 -1.98 -15.20
C PHE A 68 -4.32 -2.68 -16.55
N ASN A 69 -3.15 -2.76 -17.21
CA ASN A 69 -3.03 -3.43 -18.50
C ASN A 69 -3.19 -4.95 -18.31
N LYS A 70 -2.53 -5.52 -17.30
CA LYS A 70 -2.73 -6.94 -16.95
C LYS A 70 -4.17 -7.22 -16.53
N ALA A 71 -4.77 -6.35 -15.73
CA ALA A 71 -6.17 -6.48 -15.33
C ALA A 71 -7.10 -6.49 -16.56
N ALA A 72 -6.88 -5.58 -17.52
CA ALA A 72 -7.63 -5.53 -18.78
C ALA A 72 -7.42 -6.77 -19.65
N GLU A 73 -6.18 -7.29 -19.74
CA GLU A 73 -5.88 -8.52 -20.47
C GLU A 73 -6.62 -9.73 -19.89
N ILE A 74 -6.61 -9.88 -18.56
CA ILE A 74 -7.36 -10.95 -17.87
C ILE A 74 -8.86 -10.79 -18.11
N ALA A 75 -9.39 -9.57 -18.01
CA ALA A 75 -10.80 -9.30 -18.26
C ALA A 75 -11.19 -9.67 -19.71
N SER A 76 -10.36 -9.34 -20.69
CA SER A 76 -10.59 -9.70 -22.10
C SER A 76 -10.62 -11.22 -22.31
N LYS A 77 -9.67 -11.96 -21.71
CA LYS A 77 -9.66 -13.44 -21.75
C LYS A 77 -10.90 -14.04 -21.09
N ALA A 78 -11.30 -13.52 -19.94
CA ALA A 78 -12.49 -13.98 -19.23
C ALA A 78 -13.78 -13.70 -20.05
N ALA A 79 -13.87 -12.52 -20.66
CA ALA A 79 -15.03 -12.12 -21.47
C ALA A 79 -15.28 -13.08 -22.66
N ALA A 80 -14.22 -13.61 -23.28
CA ALA A 80 -14.35 -14.60 -24.36
C ALA A 80 -15.04 -15.90 -23.91
N SER A 81 -14.95 -16.25 -22.63
CA SER A 81 -15.57 -17.45 -22.05
C SER A 81 -16.83 -17.17 -21.24
N TYR A 82 -17.13 -15.89 -20.98
CA TYR A 82 -18.24 -15.47 -20.14
C TYR A 82 -19.56 -15.52 -20.93
N ARG A 83 -20.49 -16.36 -20.47
CA ARG A 83 -21.89 -16.34 -20.91
C ARG A 83 -22.75 -15.84 -19.76
N PRO A 84 -23.38 -14.64 -19.88
CA PRO A 84 -24.32 -14.17 -18.88
C PRO A 84 -25.47 -15.16 -18.76
N VAL A 85 -25.75 -15.65 -17.56
CA VAL A 85 -26.91 -16.53 -17.34
C VAL A 85 -28.19 -15.68 -17.44
N GLY A 86 -29.13 -16.07 -18.31
CA GLY A 86 -30.42 -15.39 -18.48
C GLY A 86 -30.45 -14.28 -19.53
N LYS A 87 -29.46 -14.21 -20.43
CA LYS A 87 -29.54 -13.50 -21.71
C LYS A 87 -29.23 -14.44 -22.86
#